data_AF-A0A1S3SR51-F1
#
_entry.id   AF-A0A1S3SR51-F1
#
_cell.length_a   1.000
_cell.length_b   1.000
_cell.length_c   1.000
_cell.angle_alpha   90.00
_cell.angle_beta   90.00
_cell.angle_gamma   90.00
#
_symmetry.space_group_name_H-M   'P 1'
#
loop_
_entity.id
_entity.type
_entity.pdbx_description
1 polymer ?
#
loop_
_entity_poly.entity_id
_entity_poly.type
_entity_poly.pdbx_seq_one_letter_code
_entity_poly.pdbx_strand_id
1 'polypeptide(L)'
;MYDFESFQSCDTDDQKLENESVNQAIVENPVTFHCGRCNTVWADCRGICGEATSVNSLICLEVTQDVTINSEREWSLDGLFSACVYNTLQCAGCLCLMGVILYSTPQHLSALRNLFLLKKDEMYCYIFSTGQMVKASTLNFSVAPLGERVSEGWGQFELKTVNSGNKLKIQITG
;
A
#
# COMPACT_ATOMS: atom_id res chain seq x y z
N MET A 1 47.91 26.26 12.66
CA MET A 1 47.06 25.22 13.27
C MET A 1 45.69 25.41 12.64
N TYR A 2 45.32 24.53 11.72
CA TYR A 2 44.06 24.59 10.98
C TYR A 2 42.98 23.93 11.84
N ASP A 3 41.87 24.62 12.09
CA ASP A 3 40.64 23.98 12.59
C ASP A 3 39.59 23.98 11.49
N PHE A 4 39.00 22.81 11.36
CA PHE A 4 38.19 22.24 10.29
C PHE A 4 36.75 22.76 10.39
N GLU A 5 36.28 23.51 9.39
CA GLU A 5 34.90 23.99 9.31
C GLU A 5 33.94 22.80 9.27
N SER A 6 32.92 22.87 10.13
CA SER A 6 31.78 21.96 10.15
C SER A 6 30.99 22.09 8.85
N PHE A 7 31.07 21.06 8.00
CA PHE A 7 30.19 20.91 6.85
C PHE A 7 28.78 20.58 7.35
N GLN A 8 27.94 21.60 7.54
CA GLN A 8 26.53 21.43 7.84
C GLN A 8 25.78 21.40 6.51
N SER A 9 25.29 20.21 6.11
CA SER A 9 24.72 20.02 4.78
C SER A 9 23.36 20.71 4.63
N CYS A 10 23.11 21.24 3.44
CA CYS A 10 21.92 21.99 3.03
C CYS A 10 20.82 21.08 2.42
N ASP A 11 20.86 19.77 2.69
CA ASP A 11 20.15 18.76 1.88
C ASP A 11 18.63 18.67 2.12
N THR A 12 18.04 19.48 2.99
CA THR A 12 16.65 19.27 3.44
C THR A 12 15.59 19.92 2.54
N ASP A 13 15.90 21.02 1.86
CA ASP A 13 14.90 21.74 1.06
C ASP A 13 14.72 21.11 -0.34
N ASP A 14 15.80 20.66 -0.97
CA ASP A 14 15.77 20.02 -2.29
C ASP A 14 15.08 18.64 -2.24
N GLN A 15 15.36 17.82 -1.21
CA GLN A 15 14.72 16.51 -1.03
C GLN A 15 13.21 16.61 -0.82
N LYS A 16 12.74 17.68 -0.15
CA LYS A 16 11.32 17.89 0.08
C LYS A 16 10.60 18.22 -1.22
N LEU A 17 11.18 19.08 -2.05
CA LEU A 17 10.63 19.48 -3.33
C LEU A 17 10.57 18.31 -4.32
N GLU A 18 11.63 17.48 -4.35
CA GLU A 18 11.65 16.24 -5.14
C GLU A 18 10.54 15.28 -4.69
N ASN A 19 10.39 15.02 -3.39
CA ASN A 19 9.34 14.14 -2.89
C ASN A 19 7.92 14.65 -3.20
N GLU A 20 7.67 15.96 -3.14
CA GLU A 20 6.39 16.56 -3.53
C GLU A 20 6.10 16.37 -5.02
N SER A 21 7.08 16.61 -5.89
CA SER A 21 6.94 16.39 -7.33
C SER A 21 6.70 14.92 -7.70
N VAL A 22 7.38 14.00 -6.99
CA VAL A 22 7.20 12.56 -7.17
C VAL A 22 5.83 12.09 -6.66
N ASN A 23 5.36 12.61 -5.53
CA ASN A 23 4.02 12.30 -5.01
C ASN A 23 2.93 12.73 -6.02
N GLN A 24 3.07 13.91 -6.63
CA GLN A 24 2.16 14.35 -7.69
C GLN A 24 2.22 13.42 -8.90
N ALA A 25 3.43 13.00 -9.30
CA ALA A 25 3.60 12.06 -10.41
C ALA A 25 2.92 10.70 -10.14
N ILE A 26 2.87 10.22 -8.90
CA ILE A 26 2.17 8.97 -8.54
C ILE A 26 0.65 9.10 -8.71
N VAL A 27 0.09 10.27 -8.37
CA VAL A 27 -1.36 10.51 -8.50
C VAL A 27 -1.78 10.56 -9.96
N GLU A 28 -0.94 11.14 -10.82
CA GLU A 28 -1.28 11.39 -12.23
C GLU A 28 -0.82 10.28 -13.19
N ASN A 29 0.08 9.39 -12.78
CA ASN A 29 0.68 8.40 -13.68
C ASN A 29 0.49 6.96 -13.21
N PRO A 30 0.50 5.99 -14.13
CA PRO A 30 0.57 4.58 -13.77
C PRO A 30 1.82 4.30 -12.92
N VAL A 31 1.63 3.56 -11.82
CA VAL A 31 2.70 3.13 -10.91
C VAL A 31 2.58 1.64 -10.62
N THR A 32 3.72 0.94 -10.59
CA THR A 32 3.82 -0.44 -10.11
C THR A 32 4.64 -0.53 -8.83
N PHE A 33 4.32 -1.51 -7.99
CA PHE A 33 4.93 -1.72 -6.67
C PHE A 33 5.73 -3.01 -6.70
N HIS A 34 7.01 -2.91 -6.33
CA HIS A 34 8.00 -3.94 -6.52
C HIS A 34 8.62 -4.36 -5.20
N CYS A 35 8.97 -5.64 -5.10
CA CYS A 35 9.81 -6.16 -4.04
C CYS A 35 11.13 -5.40 -3.96
N GLY A 36 11.47 -4.87 -2.78
CA GLY A 36 12.74 -4.19 -2.56
C GLY A 36 13.99 -5.08 -2.56
N ARG A 37 13.82 -6.40 -2.72
CA ARG A 37 14.94 -7.36 -2.79
C ARG A 37 15.17 -7.94 -4.17
N CYS A 38 14.10 -8.35 -4.86
CA CYS A 38 14.19 -9.05 -6.16
C CYS A 38 13.40 -8.38 -7.28
N ASN A 39 12.84 -7.20 -7.06
CA ASN A 39 12.07 -6.40 -8.04
C ASN A 39 10.81 -7.05 -8.61
N THR A 40 10.39 -8.21 -8.09
CA THR A 40 9.11 -8.85 -8.43
C THR A 40 7.95 -7.89 -8.18
N VAL A 41 7.04 -7.75 -9.15
CA VAL A 41 5.88 -6.85 -9.05
C VAL A 41 4.82 -7.45 -8.14
N TRP A 42 4.41 -6.71 -7.11
CA TRP A 42 3.39 -7.12 -6.13
C TRP A 42 2.02 -6.56 -6.44
N ALA A 43 1.97 -5.33 -6.96
CA ALA A 43 0.71 -4.63 -7.23
C ALA A 43 0.92 -3.49 -8.24
N ASP A 44 -0.18 -2.87 -8.66
CA ASP A 44 -0.20 -1.63 -9.43
C ASP A 44 -1.15 -0.60 -8.79
N CYS A 45 -1.15 0.62 -9.32
CA CYS A 45 -1.98 1.71 -8.81
C CYS A 45 -3.49 1.52 -8.99
N ARG A 46 -3.97 0.49 -9.72
CA ARG A 46 -5.41 0.22 -9.91
C ARG A 46 -5.99 -0.53 -8.72
N GLY A 47 -5.21 -1.41 -8.10
CA GLY A 47 -5.60 -2.18 -6.92
C GLY A 47 -5.49 -1.40 -5.61
N ILE A 48 -4.83 -0.24 -5.58
CA ILE A 48 -4.62 0.53 -4.35
C ILE A 48 -5.85 1.34 -3.96
N CYS A 49 -6.24 1.21 -2.70
CA CYS A 49 -7.35 1.94 -2.11
C CYS A 49 -6.95 2.97 -1.05
N GLY A 50 -5.67 3.02 -0.68
CA GLY A 50 -5.13 4.06 0.19
C GLY A 50 -3.89 3.61 0.95
N GLU A 51 -3.56 4.38 1.98
CA GLU A 51 -2.43 4.13 2.87
C GLU A 51 -2.94 4.01 4.32
N ALA A 52 -2.49 2.97 5.01
CA ALA A 52 -2.68 2.81 6.44
C ALA A 52 -1.41 3.30 7.16
N THR A 53 -1.36 4.62 7.41
CA THR A 53 -0.19 5.30 7.98
C THR A 53 0.18 4.76 9.36
N SER A 54 -0.80 4.39 10.19
CA SER A 54 -0.57 3.77 11.49
C SER A 54 0.26 2.49 11.39
N VAL A 55 0.17 1.77 10.26
CA VAL A 55 0.87 0.51 10.01
C VAL A 55 1.92 0.57 8.91
N ASN A 56 2.29 1.78 8.46
CA ASN A 56 3.24 2.04 7.37
C ASN A 56 3.04 1.10 6.15
N SER A 57 1.78 0.90 5.75
CA SER A 57 1.44 -0.05 4.69
C SER A 57 0.51 0.55 3.65
N LEU A 58 0.71 0.15 2.40
CA LEU A 58 -0.26 0.35 1.33
C LEU A 58 -1.42 -0.62 1.48
N ILE A 59 -2.63 -0.10 1.29
CA ILE A 59 -3.86 -0.89 1.30
C ILE A 59 -4.20 -1.23 -0.14
N CYS A 60 -4.22 -2.52 -0.45
CA CYS A 60 -4.53 -3.03 -1.78
C CYS A 60 -5.75 -3.96 -1.73
N LEU A 61 -6.67 -3.78 -2.69
CA LEU A 61 -7.79 -4.68 -2.95
C LEU A 61 -7.33 -5.92 -3.70
N GLU A 62 -6.37 -5.75 -4.60
CA GLU A 62 -5.82 -6.80 -5.46
C GLU A 62 -4.29 -6.73 -5.47
N VAL A 63 -3.67 -7.89 -5.64
CA VAL A 63 -2.22 -8.09 -5.78
C VAL A 63 -1.97 -9.08 -6.92
N THR A 64 -0.73 -9.14 -7.41
CA THR A 64 -0.34 -10.11 -8.43
C THR A 64 -0.28 -11.53 -7.86
N GLN A 65 -0.19 -12.52 -8.76
CA GLN A 65 0.04 -13.92 -8.39
C GLN A 65 1.39 -14.17 -7.68
N ASP A 66 2.31 -13.20 -7.74
CA ASP A 66 3.63 -13.28 -7.12
C ASP A 66 3.62 -12.86 -5.64
N VAL A 67 2.44 -12.56 -5.10
CA VAL A 67 2.18 -12.37 -3.68
C VAL A 67 1.50 -13.63 -3.13
N THR A 68 2.20 -14.33 -2.25
CA THR A 68 1.70 -15.57 -1.63
C THR A 68 1.23 -15.32 -0.21
N ILE A 69 0.08 -15.89 0.16
CA ILE A 69 -0.42 -15.87 1.53
C ILE A 69 0.16 -17.08 2.25
N ASN A 70 0.93 -16.87 3.31
CA ASN A 70 1.37 -17.96 4.16
C ASN A 70 0.14 -18.66 4.77
N SER A 71 0.06 -19.99 4.71
CA SER A 71 -1.07 -20.75 5.24
C SER A 71 -1.17 -20.68 6.76
N GLU A 72 -0.06 -20.42 7.45
CA GLU A 72 -0.03 -20.31 8.90
C GLU A 72 -0.69 -19.01 9.36
N ARG A 73 -1.58 -19.17 10.34
CA ARG A 73 -2.33 -18.05 10.94
C ARG A 73 -1.62 -17.58 12.19
N GLU A 74 -1.30 -16.30 12.20
CA GLU A 74 -0.58 -15.63 13.26
C GLU A 74 -1.52 -14.71 14.05
N TRP A 75 -1.11 -14.41 15.28
CA TRP A 75 -1.74 -13.45 16.17
C TRP A 75 -0.68 -12.90 17.11
N SER A 76 -0.86 -11.65 17.54
CA SER A 76 0.03 -11.00 18.50
C SER A 76 -0.77 -10.40 19.65
N LEU A 77 -0.22 -10.48 20.86
CA LEU A 77 -0.73 -9.76 22.03
C LEU A 77 -0.24 -8.31 22.06
N ASP A 78 0.90 -8.04 21.45
CA ASP A 78 1.58 -6.75 21.49
C ASP A 78 1.86 -6.18 20.10
N GLY A 79 2.10 -4.87 20.06
CA GLY A 79 2.40 -4.16 18.84
C GLY A 79 1.17 -3.86 17.99
N LEU A 80 1.44 -3.63 16.71
CA LEU A 80 0.54 -2.90 15.84
C LEU A 80 -0.69 -3.68 15.37
N PHE A 81 -0.54 -5.01 15.29
CA PHE A 81 -1.63 -5.95 15.02
C PHE A 81 -2.07 -6.68 16.30
N SER A 82 -1.90 -6.04 17.47
CA SER A 82 -2.40 -6.56 18.74
C SER A 82 -3.90 -6.86 18.62
N ALA A 83 -4.31 -8.01 19.16
CA ALA A 83 -5.67 -8.54 19.09
C ALA A 83 -6.20 -8.76 17.66
N CYS A 84 -5.32 -8.81 16.66
CA CYS A 84 -5.67 -9.24 15.31
C CYS A 84 -5.26 -10.69 15.07
N VAL A 85 -6.00 -11.34 14.18
CA VAL A 85 -5.63 -12.63 13.59
C VAL A 85 -5.33 -12.38 12.12
N TYR A 86 -4.17 -12.77 11.65
CA TYR A 86 -3.70 -12.44 10.31
C TYR A 86 -2.85 -13.56 9.71
N ASN A 87 -2.66 -13.51 8.39
CA ASN A 87 -1.64 -14.30 7.72
C ASN A 87 -0.58 -13.36 7.15
N THR A 88 0.67 -13.81 7.11
CA THR A 88 1.77 -13.08 6.49
C THR A 88 1.76 -13.24 4.97
N LEU A 89 2.22 -12.20 4.27
CA LEU A 89 2.39 -12.18 2.82
C LEU A 89 3.87 -12.36 2.48
N GLN A 90 4.17 -13.24 1.52
CA GLN A 90 5.53 -13.56 1.09
C GLN A 90 5.70 -13.40 -0.41
N CYS A 91 6.87 -12.88 -0.81
CA CYS A 91 7.19 -12.72 -2.22
C CYS A 91 7.49 -14.07 -2.86
N ALA A 92 6.81 -14.43 -3.95
CA ALA A 92 7.08 -15.67 -4.66
C ALA A 92 8.53 -15.76 -5.18
N GLY A 93 9.15 -14.62 -5.51
CA GLY A 93 10.50 -14.57 -6.07
C GLY A 93 11.63 -14.78 -5.06
N CYS A 94 11.52 -14.23 -3.85
CA CYS A 94 12.61 -14.28 -2.86
C CYS A 94 12.18 -14.69 -1.44
N LEU A 95 10.89 -15.02 -1.26
CA LEU A 95 10.28 -15.46 0.00
C LEU A 95 10.36 -14.46 1.15
N CYS A 96 10.72 -13.20 0.88
CA CYS A 96 10.74 -12.18 1.91
C CYS A 96 9.34 -11.84 2.40
N LEU A 97 9.23 -11.52 3.69
CA LEU A 97 8.00 -10.98 4.29
C LEU A 97 7.71 -9.60 3.70
N MET A 98 6.53 -9.42 3.10
CA MET A 98 6.15 -8.14 2.48
C MET A 98 4.98 -7.44 3.16
N GLY A 99 4.22 -8.15 4.00
CA GLY A 99 2.92 -7.63 4.43
C GLY A 99 2.07 -8.64 5.18
N VAL A 100 0.80 -8.30 5.37
CA VAL A 100 -0.20 -9.14 6.04
C VAL A 100 -1.58 -9.00 5.41
N ILE A 101 -2.45 -9.98 5.66
CA ILE A 101 -3.90 -9.88 5.48
C ILE A 101 -4.59 -10.14 6.84
N LEU A 102 -5.43 -9.20 7.27
CA LEU A 102 -6.12 -9.28 8.56
C LEU A 102 -7.47 -9.98 8.43
N TYR A 103 -7.76 -10.97 9.28
CA TYR A 103 -9.04 -11.71 9.27
C TYR A 103 -9.93 -11.35 10.46
N SER A 104 -9.37 -11.36 11.67
CA SER A 104 -10.04 -10.86 12.88
C SER A 104 -9.39 -9.55 13.25
N THR A 105 -10.21 -8.53 13.52
CA THR A 105 -9.74 -7.18 13.80
C THR A 105 -10.59 -6.51 14.87
N PRO A 106 -9.99 -5.72 15.78
CA PRO A 106 -10.72 -4.82 16.66
C PRO A 106 -11.39 -3.70 15.83
N GLN A 107 -12.33 -2.98 16.45
CA GLN A 107 -13.15 -1.98 15.76
C GLN A 107 -12.35 -0.95 14.97
N HIS A 108 -11.24 -0.44 15.54
CA HIS A 108 -10.40 0.57 14.92
C HIS A 108 -9.60 0.07 13.70
N LEU A 109 -9.47 -1.26 13.51
CA LEU A 109 -8.84 -1.89 12.33
C LEU A 109 -9.86 -2.63 11.46
N SER A 110 -11.16 -2.50 11.74
CA SER A 110 -12.22 -3.22 11.02
C SER A 110 -12.23 -2.91 9.52
N ALA A 111 -11.88 -1.69 9.13
CA ALA A 111 -11.78 -1.27 7.74
C ALA A 111 -10.64 -1.95 6.96
N LEU A 112 -9.61 -2.46 7.64
CA LEU A 112 -8.46 -3.14 7.03
C LEU A 112 -8.66 -4.65 6.87
N ARG A 113 -9.82 -5.17 7.32
CA ARG A 113 -10.11 -6.61 7.28
C ARG A 113 -10.24 -7.10 5.84
N ASN A 114 -9.61 -8.23 5.55
CA ASN A 114 -9.55 -8.88 4.24
C ASN A 114 -8.95 -7.99 3.13
N LEU A 115 -8.16 -6.99 3.50
CA LEU A 115 -7.37 -6.19 2.56
C LEU A 115 -5.90 -6.60 2.64
N PHE A 116 -5.18 -6.49 1.52
CA PHE A 116 -3.75 -6.71 1.48
C PHE A 116 -3.04 -5.47 2.02
N LEU A 117 -2.25 -5.65 3.08
CA LEU A 117 -1.43 -4.59 3.67
C LEU A 117 0.02 -4.85 3.31
N LEU A 118 0.53 -4.12 2.32
CA LEU A 118 1.91 -4.24 1.83
C LEU A 118 2.80 -3.20 2.53
N LYS A 119 3.85 -3.65 3.23
CA LYS A 119 4.75 -2.78 4.01
C LYS A 119 5.57 -1.89 3.08
N LYS A 120 5.50 -0.57 3.29
CA LYS A 120 6.21 0.41 2.46
C LYS A 120 7.74 0.27 2.55
N ASP A 121 8.24 -0.17 3.70
CA ASP A 121 9.69 -0.31 3.92
C ASP A 121 10.32 -1.44 3.08
N GLU A 122 9.52 -2.42 2.64
CA GLU A 122 9.97 -3.58 1.88
C GLU A 122 9.78 -3.43 0.37
N MET A 123 9.38 -2.23 -0.12
CA MET A 123 9.02 -2.04 -1.52
C MET A 123 9.56 -0.77 -2.18
N TYR A 124 9.63 -0.82 -3.50
CA TYR A 124 9.88 0.32 -4.38
C TYR A 124 8.70 0.53 -5.34
N CYS A 125 8.55 1.75 -5.82
CA CYS A 125 7.57 2.17 -6.80
C CYS A 125 8.29 2.49 -8.11
N TYR A 126 7.80 1.95 -9.21
CA TYR A 126 8.22 2.36 -10.55
C TYR A 126 7.17 3.31 -11.13
N ILE A 127 7.59 4.53 -11.49
CA ILE A 127 6.71 5.56 -12.04
C ILE A 127 6.91 5.61 -13.55
N PHE A 128 5.85 5.29 -14.31
CA PHE A 128 5.99 5.10 -15.76
C PHE A 128 6.37 6.38 -16.51
N SER A 129 5.90 7.56 -16.06
CA SER A 129 6.16 8.83 -16.74
C SER A 129 7.61 9.29 -16.63
N THR A 130 8.26 9.01 -15.50
CA THR A 130 9.65 9.42 -15.25
C THR A 130 10.64 8.28 -15.44
N GLY A 131 10.16 7.03 -15.50
CA GLY A 131 11.01 5.84 -15.54
C GLY A 131 11.83 5.62 -14.26
N GLN A 132 11.45 6.27 -13.16
CA GLN A 132 12.21 6.23 -11.92
C GLN A 132 11.71 5.14 -10.96
N MET A 133 12.66 4.55 -10.24
CA MET A 133 12.42 3.71 -9.08
C MET A 133 12.58 4.53 -7.81
N VAL A 134 11.54 4.59 -6.98
CA VAL A 134 11.54 5.36 -5.72
C VAL A 134 11.14 4.46 -4.57
N LYS A 135 11.76 4.63 -3.40
CA LYS A 135 11.42 3.82 -2.23
C LYS A 135 10.03 4.22 -1.73
N ALA A 136 9.11 3.27 -1.54
CA ALA A 136 7.74 3.63 -1.17
C ALA A 136 7.63 4.31 0.20
N SER A 137 8.55 4.02 1.13
CA SER A 137 8.60 4.65 2.45
C SER A 137 8.84 6.16 2.41
N THR A 138 9.38 6.72 1.32
CA THR A 138 9.59 8.16 1.17
C THR A 138 8.40 8.88 0.54
N LEU A 139 7.37 8.13 0.14
CA LEU A 139 6.22 8.61 -0.61
C LEU A 139 4.98 8.58 0.27
N ASN A 140 4.05 9.49 0.01
CA ASN A 140 2.74 9.50 0.67
C ASN A 140 1.67 9.21 -0.37
N PHE A 141 0.91 8.15 -0.14
CA PHE A 141 -0.14 7.72 -1.04
C PHE A 141 -1.48 8.23 -0.52
N SER A 142 -1.69 9.54 -0.62
CA SER A 142 -3.01 10.13 -0.43
C SER A 142 -3.87 9.83 -1.67
N VAL A 143 -4.27 8.57 -1.83
CA VAL A 143 -5.20 8.21 -2.91
C VAL A 143 -6.55 8.80 -2.54
N ALA A 144 -7.12 9.62 -3.42
CA ALA A 144 -8.50 10.06 -3.30
C ALA A 144 -9.39 8.82 -3.09
N PRO A 145 -10.37 8.87 -2.16
CA PRO A 145 -11.19 7.71 -1.84
C PRO A 145 -11.75 7.10 -3.14
N LEU A 146 -11.78 5.76 -3.20
CA LEU A 146 -12.13 4.96 -4.39
C LEU A 146 -13.28 5.51 -5.24
N GLY A 147 -14.23 6.24 -4.64
CA GLY A 147 -15.34 6.88 -5.32
C GLY A 147 -14.98 7.94 -6.37
N GLU A 148 -13.85 8.63 -6.27
CA GLU A 148 -13.50 9.70 -7.24
C GLU A 148 -12.86 9.14 -8.52
N ARG A 149 -12.04 8.09 -8.43
CA ARG A 149 -11.43 7.42 -9.59
C ARG A 149 -12.40 6.57 -10.40
N VAL A 150 -13.61 6.32 -9.87
CA VAL A 150 -14.70 5.59 -10.53
C VAL A 150 -15.47 6.49 -11.52
N SER A 151 -15.31 7.82 -11.44
CA SER A 151 -16.07 8.77 -12.27
C SER A 151 -15.69 8.80 -13.76
N GLU A 152 -14.52 8.29 -14.14
CA GLU A 152 -14.07 8.30 -15.55
C GLU A 152 -14.18 6.95 -16.27
N GLY A 153 -14.78 5.93 -15.64
CA GLY A 153 -14.82 4.59 -16.23
C GLY A 153 -16.00 3.70 -15.87
N TRP A 154 -16.94 4.17 -15.05
CA TRP A 154 -18.15 3.40 -14.73
C TRP A 154 -19.37 4.19 -15.18
N GLY A 155 -19.64 4.12 -16.48
CA GLY A 155 -20.99 4.33 -16.96
C GLY A 155 -21.92 3.37 -16.21
N GLN A 156 -22.67 3.91 -15.25
CA GLN A 156 -23.91 3.37 -14.73
C GLN A 156 -23.83 2.08 -13.90
N PHE A 157 -23.05 2.08 -12.82
CA PHE A 157 -23.20 1.08 -11.76
C PHE A 157 -23.41 1.77 -10.41
N GLU A 158 -24.65 1.73 -9.90
CA GLU A 158 -24.97 2.19 -8.54
C GLU A 158 -24.54 1.10 -7.53
N LEU A 159 -23.59 1.42 -6.65
CA LEU A 159 -23.27 0.57 -5.51
C LEU A 159 -24.42 0.63 -4.49
N LYS A 160 -25.26 -0.40 -4.45
CA LYS A 160 -26.28 -0.58 -3.40
C LYS A 160 -25.82 -1.59 -2.38
N THR A 161 -25.62 -1.13 -1.15
CA THR A 161 -25.40 -1.99 0.01
C THR A 161 -26.71 -2.68 0.39
N VAL A 162 -26.86 -3.96 0.04
CA VAL A 162 -28.01 -4.77 0.46
C VAL A 162 -27.65 -5.52 1.73
N ASN A 163 -28.32 -5.21 2.83
CA ASN A 163 -28.16 -5.91 4.09
C ASN A 163 -29.14 -7.10 4.13
N SER A 164 -28.62 -8.31 3.97
CA SER A 164 -29.39 -9.55 4.17
C SER A 164 -28.55 -10.51 5.01
N GLY A 165 -28.89 -10.59 6.30
CA GLY A 165 -28.43 -11.64 7.22
C GLY A 165 -26.91 -11.82 7.31
N ASN A 166 -26.26 -11.05 8.18
CA ASN A 166 -24.89 -11.25 8.69
C ASN A 166 -23.76 -11.46 7.66
N LYS A 167 -23.96 -11.12 6.38
CA LYS A 167 -22.89 -10.99 5.39
C LYS A 167 -23.11 -9.74 4.55
N LEU A 168 -22.11 -8.85 4.54
CA LEU A 168 -22.01 -7.80 3.54
C LEU A 168 -21.61 -8.48 2.23
N LYS A 169 -22.49 -8.48 1.24
CA LYS A 169 -22.16 -8.83 -0.14
C LYS A 169 -22.16 -7.56 -0.97
N ILE A 170 -21.04 -7.31 -1.66
CA ILE A 170 -20.99 -6.33 -2.74
C ILE A 170 -21.65 -7.03 -3.93
N GLN A 171 -22.82 -6.54 -4.35
CA GLN A 171 -23.52 -7.06 -5.51
C GLN A 171 -23.42 -6.03 -6.62
N ILE A 172 -22.75 -6.41 -7.71
CA ILE A 172 -22.68 -5.63 -8.94
C ILE A 172 -23.92 -6.01 -9.75
N THR A 173 -24.85 -5.09 -9.94
CA THR A 173 -25.96 -5.23 -10.90
C THR A 173 -25.67 -4.36 -12.10
N GLY A 174 -25.63 -4.98 -13.28
CA GLY A 174 -25.59 -4.26 -14.57
C GLY A 174 -26.94 -3.80 -15.05
#